data_AF-A0A8T7DBA4-F1
#
_entry.id   AF-A0A8T7DBA4-F1
#
_cell.length_a   1.000
_cell.length_b   1.000
_cell.length_c   1.000
_cell.angle_alpha   90.00
_cell.angle_beta   90.00
_cell.angle_gamma   90.00
#
_symmetry.space_group_name_H-M   'P 1'
#
loop_
_entity.id
_entity.type
_entity.pdbx_description
1 polymer ?
#
loop_
_entity_poly.entity_id
_entity_poly.type
_entity_poly.pdbx_seq_one_letter_code
_entity_poly.pdbx_strand_id
1 'polypeptide(L)' 'MADFAPLLKKLLRRADCCFERQGKGDHEIWYSPISDLRL' A
#
# COMPACT_ATOMS: atom_id res chain seq x y z
N MET A 1 0.74 20.89 3.75
CA MET A 1 0.94 19.47 4.14
C MET A 1 1.22 18.68 2.89
N ALA A 2 2.24 17.83 2.90
CA ALA A 2 2.59 17.02 1.73
C ALA A 2 1.79 15.71 1.77
N ASP A 3 0.93 15.51 0.78
CA ASP A 3 0.24 14.24 0.58
C ASP A 3 1.21 13.23 -0.06
N PHE A 4 1.78 12.36 0.78
CA PHE A 4 2.67 11.29 0.34
C PHE A 4 1.91 10.06 -0.18
N ALA A 5 0.59 9.99 0.05
CA ALA A 5 -0.27 8.89 -0.39
C ALA A 5 -0.10 8.53 -1.88
N PRO A 6 -0.14 9.47 -2.85
CA PRO A 6 0.06 9.12 -4.26
C PRO A 6 1.48 8.64 -4.60
N LEU A 7 2.51 9.15 -3.91
CA LEU A 7 3.89 8.70 -4.12
C LEU A 7 4.10 7.30 -3.53
N LEU A 8 3.58 7.05 -2.32
CA LEU A 8 3.63 5.75 -1.66
C LEU A 8 2.93 4.69 -2.51
N LYS A 9 1.72 4.97 -3.02
CA LYS A 9 0.98 4.06 -3.91
C LYS A 9 1.78 3.71 -5.17
N LYS A 10 2.50 4.68 -5.77
CA LYS A 10 3.38 4.42 -6.91
C LYS A 10 4.54 3.49 -6.56
N LEU A 11 5.17 3.70 -5.41
CA LEU A 11 6.27 2.85 -4.93
C LEU A 11 5.79 1.43 -4.62
N LEU A 12 4.64 1.30 -3.95
CA LEU A 12 4.03 0.00 -3.64
C LEU A 12 3.75 -0.80 -4.92
N ARG A 13 3.10 -0.20 -5.92
CA ARG A 13 2.87 -0.86 -7.21
C ARG A 13 4.16 -1.21 -7.94
N ARG A 14 5.20 -0.38 -7.83
CA ARG A 14 6.51 -0.66 -8.44
C ARG A 14 7.23 -1.83 -7.76
N ALA A 15 6.96 -2.06 -6.47
CA ALA A 15 7.47 -3.19 -5.70
C ALA A 15 6.61 -4.45 -5.82
N ASP A 16 5.69 -4.50 -6.79
CA ASP A 16 4.73 -5.60 -6.98
C ASP A 16 3.75 -5.78 -5.80
N CYS A 17 3.63 -4.79 -4.92
CA CYS A 17 2.64 -4.82 -3.86
C CYS A 17 1.24 -4.59 -4.43
N CYS A 18 0.28 -5.39 -3.97
CA CYS A 18 -1.10 -5.36 -4.41
C CYS A 18 -2.00 -4.77 -3.33
N PHE A 19 -2.94 -3.92 -3.73
CA PHE A 19 -4.00 -3.50 -2.83
C PHE A 19 -4.88 -4.70 -2.48
N GLU A 20 -4.98 -5.04 -1.20
CA GLU A 20 -5.70 -6.23 -0.74
C GLU A 20 -7.13 -5.84 -0.32
N ARG A 21 -7.28 -4.86 0.57
CA ARG A 21 -8.60 -4.38 1.04
C ARG A 21 -8.52 -3.04 1.75
N GLN A 22 -9.67 -2.41 1.96
CA GLN A 22 -9.77 -1.27 2.87
C GLN A 22 -9.82 -1.76 4.33
N GLY A 23 -8.97 -1.19 5.17
CA GLY A 23 -8.96 -1.39 6.61
C GLY A 23 -10.02 -0.55 7.32
N LYS A 24 -9.76 -0.22 8.59
CA LYS A 24 -10.67 0.60 9.40
C LYS A 24 -10.53 2.08 9.02
N GLY A 25 -11.60 2.68 8.50
CA GLY A 25 -11.63 4.07 8.07
C GLY A 25 -10.91 4.27 6.73
N ASP A 26 -10.04 5.26 6.63
CA ASP A 26 -9.29 5.58 5.41
C ASP A 26 -8.00 4.75 5.24
N HIS A 27 -7.77 3.77 6.11
CA HIS A 27 -6.60 2.91 6.00
C HIS A 27 -6.77 1.93 4.85
N GLU A 28 -5.73 1.79 4.04
CA GLU A 28 -5.64 0.79 2.97
C GLU A 28 -4.68 -0.32 3.41
N ILE A 29 -5.06 -1.57 3.19
CA ILE A 29 -4.20 -2.72 3.43
C ILE A 29 -3.60 -3.18 2.09
N TRP A 30 -2.28 -3.30 2.05
CA TRP A 30 -1.52 -3.72 0.87
C TRP A 30 -0.73 -4.99 1.15
N TYR A 31 -0.84 -5.97 0.26
CA TYR A 31 -0.04 -7.18 0.30
C TYR A 31 1.31 -6.97 -0.39
N SER A 32 2.40 -7.31 0.29
CA SER A 32 3.76 -7.31 -0.24
C SER A 32 4.21 -8.75 -0.54
N PRO A 33 4.44 -9.11 -1.81
CA PRO A 33 4.93 -10.44 -2.18
C PRO A 33 6.41 -10.64 -1.82
N ILE A 34 7.17 -9.57 -1.62
CA ILE A 34 8.61 -9.64 -1.33
C ILE A 34 8.86 -10.17 0.08
N SER A 35 8.01 -9.79 1.03
CA SER A 35 8.18 -10.06 2.45
C SER A 35 7.04 -10.89 3.05
N ASP A 36 6.07 -11.31 2.22
CA ASP A 36 4.83 -12.00 2.60
C ASP A 36 4.08 -11.31 3.76
N LEU A 37 4.08 -9.96 3.73
CA LEU A 37 3.54 -9.11 4.79
C LEU A 37 2.40 -8.27 4.26
N ARG A 38 1.45 -7.96 5.15
CA ARG A 38 0.33 -7.06 4.90
C ARG A 38 0.60 -5.73 5.60
N LEU A 39 0.65 -4.66 4.83
CA LEU A 39 0.91 -3.28 5.24
C LEU A 39 -0.39 -2.53 5.45
#